data_AF-A0A067FC90-F1
#
_entry.id   AF-A0A067FC90-F1
#
_cell.length_a   1.000
_cell.length_b   1.000
_cell.length_c   1.000
_cell.angle_alpha   90.00
_cell.angle_beta   90.00
_cell.angle_gamma   90.00
#
_symmetry.space_group_name_H-M   'P 1'
#
loop_
_entity.id
_entity.type
_entity.pdbx_description
1 polymer ?
#
loop_
_entity_poly.entity_id
_entity_poly.type
_entity_poly.pdbx_seq_one_letter_code
_entity_poly.pdbx_strand_id
1 'polypeptide(L)' 'MANIEPEKQTLLNQHREKHFTAGEIVRDVIIGVSDGLTVPFALAAGLSGANATSSIVLTAGIAEVAAGAISMGLGG' A
#
# COMPACT_ATOMS: atom_id res chain seq x y z
N MET A 1 -40.72 19.68 19.39
CA MET A 1 -39.67 18.94 20.11
C MET A 1 -40.06 17.47 20.07
N ALA A 2 -39.50 16.67 19.15
CA ALA A 2 -39.91 15.28 18.96
C ALA A 2 -39.32 14.41 20.10
N ASN A 3 -40.19 13.87 20.95
CA ASN A 3 -39.80 13.00 22.06
C ASN A 3 -39.37 11.64 21.48
N ILE A 4 -38.07 11.40 21.37
CA ILE A 4 -37.54 10.14 20.83
C ILE A 4 -37.74 9.05 21.89
N GLU A 5 -38.52 8.01 21.55
CA GLU A 5 -38.76 6.81 22.36
C GLU A 5 -37.45 6.28 22.99
N PRO A 6 -37.43 5.94 24.30
CA PRO A 6 -36.22 5.53 25.02
C PRO A 6 -35.56 4.27 24.42
N GLU A 7 -36.33 3.39 23.78
CA GLU A 7 -35.78 2.24 23.04
C GLU A 7 -34.87 2.67 21.89
N LYS A 8 -35.25 3.71 21.14
CA LYS A 8 -34.47 4.18 19.98
C LYS A 8 -33.13 4.77 20.40
N GLN A 9 -33.07 5.43 21.57
CA GLN A 9 -31.82 5.93 22.15
C GLN A 9 -30.88 4.80 22.62
N THR A 10 -31.46 3.70 23.10
CA THR A 10 -30.69 2.52 23.52
C THR A 10 -30.08 1.81 22.31
N LEU A 11 -30.86 1.65 21.23
CA LEU A 11 -30.37 1.08 19.97
C LEU A 11 -29.27 1.94 19.32
N LEU A 12 -29.37 3.27 19.37
CA LEU A 12 -28.32 4.18 18.88
C LEU A 12 -27.04 4.08 19.71
N ASN A 13 -27.12 3.95 21.03
CA ASN A 13 -25.94 3.82 21.91
C ASN A 13 -25.26 2.44 21.84
N GLN A 14 -25.95 1.40 21.35
CA GLN A 14 -25.38 0.06 21.19
C GLN A 14 -24.58 -0.13 19.90
N HIS A 15 -24.75 0.75 18.90
CA HIS A 15 -23.92 0.73 17.68
C HIS A 15 -22.55 1.34 17.96
N ARG A 16 -21.67 0.57 18.62
CA ARG A 16 -20.23 0.85 18.62
C ARG A 16 -19.61 0.15 17.42
N GLU A 17 -19.52 0.84 16.29
CA GLU A 17 -18.68 0.40 15.17
C GLU A 17 -17.24 0.18 15.65
N LYS A 18 -16.75 -1.05 15.51
CA LYS A 18 -15.33 -1.35 15.63
C LYS A 18 -14.61 -0.80 14.41
N HIS A 19 -14.32 0.51 14.41
CA HIS A 19 -13.51 1.11 13.36
C HIS A 19 -12.07 0.59 13.50
N PHE A 20 -11.61 -0.14 12.49
CA PHE A 20 -10.25 -0.67 12.46
C PHE A 20 -9.28 0.49 12.24
N THR A 21 -8.59 0.92 13.29
CA THR A 21 -7.74 2.12 13.30
C THR A 21 -6.40 1.93 12.59
N ALA A 22 -6.06 0.72 12.14
CA ALA A 22 -4.82 0.44 11.42
C ALA A 22 -4.97 0.50 9.88
N GLY A 23 -6.08 1.04 9.38
CA GLY A 23 -6.32 1.16 7.93
C GLY A 23 -5.24 1.93 7.17
N GLU A 24 -4.66 2.97 7.79
CA GLU A 24 -3.57 3.75 7.20
C GLU A 24 -2.30 2.92 7.03
N ILE A 25 -1.88 2.21 8.08
CA ILE A 25 -0.71 1.32 8.04
C ILE A 25 -0.89 0.22 6.98
N VAL A 26 -2.06 -0.42 6.95
CA VAL A 26 -2.36 -1.45 5.96
C VAL A 26 -2.34 -0.89 4.54
N ARG A 27 -2.90 0.30 4.33
CA ARG A 27 -2.88 0.98 3.02
C ARG A 27 -1.45 1.25 2.57
N ASP A 28 -0.61 1.80 3.44
CA ASP A 28 0.75 2.18 3.08
C ASP A 28 1.61 0.95 2.76
N VAL A 29 1.40 -0.16 3.48
CA VAL A 29 2.01 -1.46 3.15
C VAL A 29 1.55 -1.97 1.79
N ILE A 30 0.26 -1.91 1.47
CA ILE A 30 -0.27 -2.36 0.18
C ILE A 30 0.32 -1.50 -0.96
N ILE A 31 0.41 -0.19 -0.79
CA ILE A 31 1.02 0.71 -1.78
C ILE A 31 2.49 0.34 -1.99
N GLY A 32 3.26 0.20 -0.91
CA GLY A 32 4.68 -0.17 -0.96
C GLY A 32 4.93 -1.52 -1.65
N VAL A 33 4.18 -2.55 -1.28
CA VAL A 33 4.31 -3.89 -1.89
C VAL A 33 3.87 -3.88 -3.34
N SER A 34 2.79 -3.16 -3.67
CA SER A 34 2.27 -3.12 -5.05
C SER A 34 3.28 -2.47 -6.00
N ASP A 35 3.91 -1.37 -5.57
CA ASP A 35 4.92 -0.66 -6.36
C ASP A 35 6.22 -1.48 -6.45
N GLY A 36 6.72 -1.96 -5.31
CA GLY A 36 7.95 -2.76 -5.20
C GLY A 36 7.90 -4.14 -5.87
N LEU A 37 6.73 -4.57 -6.36
CA LEU A 37 6.60 -5.73 -7.25
C LEU A 37 6.47 -5.31 -8.71
N THR A 38 5.64 -4.30 -8.99
CA THR A 38 5.26 -3.95 -10.36
C THR A 38 6.39 -3.27 -11.12
N VAL A 39 7.05 -2.29 -10.51
CA VAL A 39 8.11 -1.50 -11.17
C VAL A 39 9.36 -2.33 -11.44
N PRO A 40 9.96 -3.04 -10.46
CA PRO A 40 11.12 -3.88 -10.74
C PRO A 40 10.80 -5.02 -11.70
N PHE A 41 9.58 -5.56 -11.69
CA PHE A 41 9.14 -6.54 -12.68
C PHE A 41 9.11 -5.96 -14.09
N ALA A 42 8.46 -4.80 -14.28
CA ALA A 42 8.38 -4.13 -15.57
C ALA A 42 9.77 -3.72 -16.08
N LEU A 43 10.64 -3.23 -15.19
CA LEU A 43 12.03 -2.92 -15.48
C LEU A 43 12.79 -4.16 -15.97
N ALA A 44 12.70 -5.26 -15.22
CA ALA A 44 13.38 -6.51 -15.57
C ALA A 44 12.88 -7.10 -16.90
N ALA A 45 11.56 -7.08 -17.12
CA ALA A 45 10.95 -7.52 -18.38
C ALA A 45 11.38 -6.64 -19.56
N GLY A 46 11.40 -5.31 -19.39
CA GLY A 46 11.82 -4.36 -20.41
C GLY A 46 13.29 -4.52 -20.80
N LEU A 47 14.19 -4.62 -19.81
CA LEU A 47 15.62 -4.85 -20.06
C LEU A 47 15.88 -6.23 -20.68
N SER A 48 15.17 -7.27 -20.24
CA SER A 48 15.26 -8.60 -20.84
C SER A 48 14.78 -8.59 -22.30
N GLY A 49 13.70 -7.88 -22.59
CA GLY A 49 13.20 -7.69 -23.97
C GLY A 49 14.13 -6.86 -24.85
N ALA A 50 14.93 -5.97 -24.26
CA ALA A 50 15.98 -5.21 -24.95
C ALA A 50 17.29 -6.01 -25.12
N ASN A 51 17.29 -7.33 -24.86
CA ASN A 51 18.47 -8.19 -24.94
C ASN A 51 19.63 -7.78 -24.00
N ALA A 52 19.33 -7.09 -22.89
CA ALA A 52 20.33 -6.76 -21.88
C ALA A 52 20.85 -8.03 -21.19
N THR A 53 22.10 -8.01 -20.75
CA THR A 53 22.70 -9.13 -20.01
C THR A 53 22.04 -9.28 -18.64
N SER A 54 21.97 -10.51 -18.13
CA SER A 54 21.36 -10.79 -16.82
C SER A 54 22.00 -10.02 -15.67
N SER A 55 23.30 -9.68 -15.77
CA SER A 55 23.98 -8.85 -14.79
C SER A 55 23.44 -7.41 -14.77
N ILE A 56 23.13 -6.83 -15.93
CA ILE A 56 22.51 -5.50 -16.03
C ILE A 56 21.09 -5.54 -15.48
N VAL A 57 20.29 -6.54 -15.86
CA VAL A 57 18.91 -6.71 -15.38
C VAL A 57 18.87 -6.79 -13.85
N LEU A 58 19.73 -7.62 -13.26
CA LEU A 58 19.79 -7.82 -11.81
C LEU A 58 20.28 -6.56 -11.09
N THR A 59 21.35 -5.92 -11.58
CA THR A 59 21.91 -4.74 -10.94
C THR A 59 20.93 -3.57 -10.99
N ALA A 60 20.25 -3.37 -12.13
CA ALA A 60 19.24 -2.34 -12.29
C ALA A 60 18.01 -2.60 -11.40
N GLY A 61 17.55 -3.85 -11.31
CA GLY A 61 16.43 -4.22 -10.43
C GLY A 61 16.74 -4.01 -8.95
N ILE A 62 17.92 -4.41 -8.48
CA ILE A 62 18.33 -4.17 -7.08
C ILE A 62 18.47 -2.67 -6.80
N ALA A 63 19.04 -1.91 -7.74
CA ALA A 63 19.18 -0.47 -7.60
C ALA A 63 17.81 0.24 -7.53
N GLU A 64 16.85 -0.18 -8.37
CA GLU A 64 15.49 0.33 -8.35
C GLU A 64 14.80 0.04 -7.01
N VAL A 65 14.83 -1.22 -6.53
CA VAL A 65 14.18 -1.59 -5.26
C VAL A 65 14.74 -0.78 -4.10
N ALA A 66 16.07 -0.61 -4.05
CA ALA A 66 16.72 0.18 -3.02
C ALA A 66 16.34 1.68 -3.09
N ALA A 67 16.39 2.26 -4.30
CA ALA A 67 16.03 3.66 -4.50
C ALA A 67 14.55 3.93 -4.22
N GLY A 68 13.66 3.06 -4.71
CA GLY A 68 12.21 3.12 -4.50
C GLY A 68 11.85 3.00 -3.01
N ALA A 69 12.41 2.03 -2.30
CA ALA A 69 12.17 1.87 -0.86
C ALA A 69 12.61 3.10 -0.05
N ILE A 70 13.77 3.69 -0.37
CA ILE A 70 14.23 4.94 0.27
C ILE A 70 13.29 6.10 -0.05
N SER A 71 12.90 6.24 -1.32
CA SER A 71 12.00 7.32 -1.76
C SER A 71 10.63 7.24 -1.10
N MET A 72 10.02 6.05 -1.04
CA MET A 72 8.71 5.85 -0.43
C MET A 72 8.75 5.96 1.09
N GLY A 73 9.85 5.50 1.72
CA GLY A 73 10.02 5.56 3.17
C GLY A 73 10.32 6.96 3.71
N LEU A 74 11.00 7.81 2.94
CA LEU A 74 11.32 9.21 3.32
C LEU A 74 10.34 10.24 2.74
N GLY A 75 9.54 9.86 1.74
CA GLY A 75 8.65 10.76 1.01
C GLY A 75 7.22 10.89 1.56
N GLY A 76 6.92 10.20 2.66
CA GLY A 76 5.65 10.30 3.39
C GLY A 76 5.50 11.59 4.20
#